data_AF-A0A838MJ66-F1
#
_entry.id   AF-A0A838MJ66-F1
#
_cell.length_a   1.000
_cell.length_b   1.000
_cell.length_c   1.000
_cell.angle_alpha   90.00
_cell.angle_beta   90.00
_cell.angle_gamma   90.00
#
_symmetry.space_group_name_H-M   'P 1'
#
loop_
_entity.id
_entity.type
_entity.pdbx_description
1 polymer ?
#
loop_
_entity_poly.entity_id
_entity_poly.type
_entity_poly.pdbx_seq_one_letter_code
_entity_poly.pdbx_strand_id
1 'polypeptide(L)'
;MILKPAKLTKTQKTQAVEKLFHESAPNYDFFLMLILSAIIVTLGLLMNNIAIVIGGMLVAPILSPILSLSMGVVVGNQKLMKRSGLVILQSMCLIVLISLIMSFLAIHKEITPEIVARAYPSLSYFLIGLFSGGAVAFAMVRPSLSETLPGVAISVSLIPPLSALGIAISFFEWNMAVGALGLFLLNFIGIVFAALFVFAILRFYEVKEAIDKNIRAEERVMLEEKREKDKEKIEEIEKTVKEATEFLKEKKNGK
;
A
#
# COMPACT_ATOMS: atom_id res chain seq x y z
N MET A 1 -10.32 38.76 0.48
CA MET A 1 -8.90 38.35 0.36
C MET A 1 -8.87 37.01 -0.35
N ILE A 2 -8.59 37.00 -1.66
CA ILE A 2 -8.55 35.75 -2.45
C ILE A 2 -7.23 35.07 -2.10
N LEU A 3 -7.29 33.99 -1.31
CA LEU A 3 -6.17 33.07 -1.09
C LEU A 3 -5.80 32.46 -2.46
N LYS A 4 -4.91 33.12 -3.20
CA LYS A 4 -4.25 32.48 -4.34
C LYS A 4 -3.24 31.49 -3.74
N PRO A 5 -3.46 30.15 -3.83
CA PRO A 5 -2.44 29.22 -3.41
C PRO A 5 -1.17 29.53 -4.19
N ALA A 6 -0.06 29.76 -3.50
CA ALA A 6 1.22 30.06 -4.14
C ALA A 6 1.52 29.00 -5.20
N LYS A 7 1.77 29.42 -6.44
CA LYS A 7 2.05 28.52 -7.57
C LYS A 7 3.27 27.66 -7.21
N LEU A 8 3.12 26.34 -7.32
CA LEU A 8 4.23 25.40 -7.14
C LEU A 8 5.25 25.59 -8.28
N THR A 9 6.52 25.73 -7.94
CA THR A 9 7.60 25.75 -8.93
C THR A 9 7.81 24.35 -9.52
N LYS A 10 8.42 24.26 -10.72
CA LYS A 10 8.73 22.97 -11.35
C LYS A 10 9.58 22.09 -10.41
N THR A 11 10.55 22.68 -9.72
CA THR A 11 11.39 22.00 -8.72
C THR A 11 10.58 21.41 -7.57
N GLN A 12 9.63 22.15 -7.01
CA GLN A 12 8.77 21.65 -5.92
C GLN A 12 7.89 20.48 -6.38
N LYS A 13 7.35 20.55 -7.62
CA LYS A 13 6.58 19.44 -8.18
C LYS A 13 7.45 18.19 -8.36
N THR A 14 8.66 18.34 -8.90
CA THR A 14 9.61 17.23 -9.07
C THR A 14 9.99 16.60 -7.72
N GLN A 15 10.27 17.40 -6.70
CA GLN A 15 10.56 16.90 -5.35
C GLN A 15 9.38 16.12 -4.75
N ALA A 16 8.15 16.62 -4.91
CA ALA A 16 6.95 15.92 -4.44
C ALA A 16 6.77 14.56 -5.16
N VAL A 17 7.09 14.50 -6.45
CA VAL A 17 7.05 13.27 -7.25
C VAL A 17 8.10 12.27 -6.81
N GLU A 18 9.34 12.73 -6.60
CA GLU A 18 10.44 11.87 -6.12
C GLU A 18 10.12 11.29 -4.74
N LYS A 19 9.64 12.13 -3.81
CA LYS A 19 9.20 11.70 -2.49
C LYS A 19 8.09 10.64 -2.58
N LEU A 20 7.03 10.92 -3.34
CA LEU A 20 5.92 9.99 -3.51
C LEU A 20 6.35 8.67 -4.18
N PHE A 21 7.23 8.74 -5.17
CA PHE A 21 7.73 7.56 -5.86
C PHE A 21 8.52 6.65 -4.91
N HIS A 22 9.38 7.24 -4.07
CA HIS A 22 10.18 6.54 -3.07
C HIS A 22 9.31 5.95 -1.95
N GLU A 23 8.36 6.71 -1.41
CA GLU A 23 7.45 6.23 -0.36
C GLU A 23 6.44 5.17 -0.86
N SER A 24 6.14 5.17 -2.17
CA SER A 24 5.28 4.15 -2.79
C SER A 24 6.03 2.90 -3.23
N ALA A 25 7.34 2.82 -3.02
CA ALA A 25 8.14 1.68 -3.42
C ALA A 25 7.83 0.45 -2.53
N PRO A 26 7.56 -0.73 -3.12
CA PRO A 26 7.25 -1.94 -2.38
C PRO A 26 8.52 -2.59 -1.80
N ASN A 27 9.17 -1.89 -0.86
CA ASN A 27 10.37 -2.38 -0.19
C ASN A 27 10.01 -3.22 1.05
N TYR A 28 11.03 -3.84 1.66
CA TYR A 28 10.86 -4.67 2.85
C TYR A 28 10.20 -3.91 4.01
N ASP A 29 10.67 -2.68 4.28
CA ASP A 29 10.15 -1.85 5.37
C ASP A 29 8.67 -1.51 5.19
N PHE A 30 8.25 -1.23 3.96
CA PHE A 30 6.85 -0.98 3.60
C PHE A 30 5.97 -2.16 4.00
N PHE A 31 6.33 -3.38 3.59
CA PHE A 31 5.53 -4.57 3.90
C PHE A 31 5.61 -4.95 5.37
N LEU A 32 6.75 -4.77 6.03
CA LEU A 32 6.89 -5.00 7.46
C LEU A 32 5.96 -4.08 8.26
N MET A 33 5.98 -2.77 7.97
CA MET A 33 5.08 -1.81 8.61
C MET A 33 3.61 -2.11 8.33
N LEU A 34 3.30 -2.58 7.11
CA LEU A 34 1.95 -2.99 6.72
C LEU A 34 1.47 -4.21 7.53
N ILE A 35 2.31 -5.23 7.70
CA ILE A 35 2.01 -6.41 8.50
C ILE A 35 1.78 -6.03 9.96
N LEU A 36 2.70 -5.24 10.54
CA LEU A 36 2.60 -4.78 11.93
C LEU A 36 1.31 -3.96 12.14
N SER A 37 1.01 -3.05 11.23
CA SER A 37 -0.24 -2.28 11.25
C SER A 37 -1.47 -3.18 11.18
N ALA A 38 -1.50 -4.15 10.26
CA ALA A 38 -2.62 -5.09 10.14
C ALA A 38 -2.82 -5.92 11.41
N ILE A 39 -1.75 -6.37 12.07
CA ILE A 39 -1.81 -7.07 13.36
C ILE A 39 -2.43 -6.17 14.43
N ILE A 40 -1.89 -4.96 14.61
CA ILE A 40 -2.36 -4.01 15.65
C ILE A 40 -3.83 -3.65 15.42
N VAL A 41 -4.20 -3.33 14.18
CA VAL A 41 -5.58 -2.99 13.81
C VAL A 41 -6.52 -4.17 14.05
N THR A 42 -6.13 -5.39 13.65
CA THR A 42 -6.94 -6.60 13.87
C THR A 42 -7.17 -6.86 15.35
N LEU A 43 -6.12 -6.77 16.18
CA LEU A 43 -6.24 -6.92 17.62
C LEU A 43 -7.12 -5.82 18.22
N GLY A 44 -6.95 -4.57 17.79
CA GLY A 44 -7.81 -3.46 18.22
C GLY A 44 -9.28 -3.69 17.89
N LEU A 45 -9.59 -4.21 16.69
CA LEU A 45 -10.95 -4.57 16.29
C LEU A 45 -11.52 -5.71 17.15
N LEU A 46 -10.76 -6.78 17.35
CA LEU A 46 -11.18 -7.93 18.19
C LEU A 46 -11.35 -7.56 19.66
N MET A 47 -10.59 -6.57 20.15
CA MET A 47 -10.70 -6.06 21.52
C MET A 47 -11.74 -4.95 21.67
N ASN A 48 -12.46 -4.59 20.59
CA ASN A 48 -13.40 -3.46 20.56
C ASN A 48 -12.77 -2.14 21.06
N ASN A 49 -11.50 -1.89 20.72
CA ASN A 49 -10.72 -0.75 21.19
C ASN A 49 -10.30 0.16 20.03
N ILE A 50 -11.08 1.23 19.84
CA ILE A 50 -10.84 2.20 18.77
C ILE A 50 -9.48 2.91 18.90
N ALA A 51 -8.95 3.13 20.11
CA ALA A 51 -7.66 3.80 20.28
C ALA A 51 -6.52 2.95 19.72
N ILE A 52 -6.55 1.62 19.91
CA ILE A 52 -5.57 0.69 19.32
C ILE A 52 -5.73 0.64 17.80
N VAL A 53 -6.97 0.60 17.30
CA VAL A 53 -7.25 0.66 15.85
C VAL A 53 -6.66 1.94 15.24
N ILE A 54 -6.82 3.07 15.93
CA ILE A 54 -6.31 4.36 15.48
C ILE A 54 -4.78 4.39 15.51
N GLY A 55 -4.16 3.86 16.56
CA GLY A 55 -2.70 3.75 16.66
C GLY A 55 -2.11 2.88 15.56
N GLY A 56 -2.74 1.73 15.27
CA GLY A 56 -2.29 0.81 14.25
C GLY A 56 -2.35 1.39 12.84
N MET A 57 -3.41 2.13 12.50
CA MET A 57 -3.55 2.71 11.15
C MET A 57 -2.56 3.85 10.85
N LEU A 58 -1.95 4.44 11.87
CA LEU A 58 -0.90 5.45 11.72
C LEU A 58 0.45 4.88 11.28
N VAL A 59 0.65 3.56 11.43
CA VAL A 59 1.94 2.91 11.19
C VAL A 59 2.18 2.65 9.70
N ALA A 60 1.15 2.29 8.93
CA ALA A 60 1.38 1.80 7.57
C ALA A 60 1.31 2.89 6.48
N PRO A 61 2.26 2.89 5.53
CA PRO A 61 2.34 3.87 4.45
C PRO A 61 1.43 3.57 3.23
N ILE A 62 0.24 2.98 3.41
CA ILE A 62 -0.62 2.54 2.29
C ILE A 62 -1.15 3.69 1.41
N LEU A 63 -1.16 4.93 1.93
CA LEU A 63 -1.60 6.10 1.17
C LEU A 63 -0.67 6.44 0.01
N SER A 64 0.64 6.26 0.16
CA SER A 64 1.62 6.65 -0.86
C SER A 64 1.43 5.88 -2.18
N PRO A 65 1.22 4.55 -2.19
CA PRO A 65 0.82 3.83 -3.41
C PRO A 65 -0.46 4.35 -4.07
N ILE A 66 -1.48 4.76 -3.31
CA ILE A 66 -2.77 5.25 -3.83
C ILE A 66 -2.61 6.63 -4.49
N LEU A 67 -1.85 7.51 -3.86
CA LEU A 67 -1.48 8.81 -4.45
C LEU A 67 -0.61 8.62 -5.70
N SER A 68 0.32 7.66 -5.67
CA SER A 68 1.18 7.30 -6.80
C SER A 68 0.38 6.78 -7.99
N LEU A 69 -0.64 5.95 -7.75
CA LEU A 69 -1.60 5.54 -8.77
C LEU A 69 -2.30 6.75 -9.40
N SER A 70 -2.82 7.66 -8.57
CA SER A 70 -3.53 8.87 -9.02
C SER A 70 -2.60 9.79 -9.83
N MET A 71 -1.34 9.92 -9.42
CA MET A 71 -0.33 10.66 -10.16
C MET A 71 -0.02 10.01 -11.52
N GLY A 72 0.09 8.68 -11.57
CA GLY A 72 0.27 7.93 -12.81
C GLY A 72 -0.84 8.17 -13.82
N VAL A 73 -2.09 8.26 -13.36
CA VAL A 73 -3.25 8.57 -14.22
C VAL A 73 -3.16 10.00 -14.76
N VAL A 74 -2.89 11.00 -13.90
CA VAL A 74 -2.81 12.42 -14.31
C VAL A 74 -1.70 12.67 -15.32
N VAL A 75 -0.58 11.96 -15.17
CA VAL A 75 0.58 12.06 -16.05
C VAL A 75 0.45 11.17 -17.30
N GLY A 76 -0.51 10.24 -17.31
CA GLY A 76 -0.69 9.25 -18.38
C GLY A 76 0.45 8.23 -18.46
N ASN A 77 1.05 7.86 -17.31
CA ASN A 77 2.12 6.89 -17.23
C ASN A 77 1.59 5.49 -16.87
N GLN A 78 1.41 4.65 -17.90
CA GLN A 78 0.88 3.28 -17.70
C GLN A 78 1.77 2.40 -16.84
N LYS A 79 3.10 2.59 -16.86
CA LYS A 79 4.02 1.82 -16.03
C LYS A 79 3.82 2.14 -14.55
N LEU A 80 3.71 3.43 -14.21
CA LEU A 80 3.41 3.86 -12.84
C LEU A 80 2.07 3.34 -12.37
N MET A 81 1.04 3.42 -13.22
CA MET A 81 -0.31 2.92 -12.89
C MET A 81 -0.29 1.43 -12.57
N LYS A 82 0.36 0.62 -13.41
CA LYS A 82 0.47 -0.84 -13.20
C LYS A 82 1.27 -1.17 -11.94
N ARG A 83 2.42 -0.50 -11.74
CA ARG A 83 3.26 -0.66 -10.55
C ARG A 83 2.44 -0.37 -9.28
N SER A 84 1.88 0.82 -9.17
CA SER A 84 1.16 1.25 -7.98
C SER A 84 -0.12 0.42 -7.76
N GLY A 85 -0.82 0.05 -8.83
CA GLY A 85 -1.97 -0.86 -8.75
C GLY A 85 -1.60 -2.24 -8.20
N LEU A 86 -0.46 -2.81 -8.63
CA LEU A 86 0.04 -4.09 -8.12
C LEU A 86 0.38 -3.99 -6.63
N VAL A 87 1.08 -2.92 -6.21
CA VAL A 87 1.43 -2.68 -4.80
C VAL A 87 0.18 -2.56 -3.93
N ILE A 88 -0.83 -1.84 -4.38
CA ILE A 88 -2.12 -1.71 -3.67
C ILE A 88 -2.79 -3.08 -3.54
N LEU A 89 -2.86 -3.86 -4.62
CA LEU A 89 -3.46 -5.19 -4.60
C LEU A 89 -2.72 -6.14 -3.65
N GLN A 90 -1.38 -6.16 -3.71
CA GLN A 90 -0.55 -6.94 -2.78
C GLN A 90 -0.78 -6.51 -1.33
N SER A 91 -0.87 -5.20 -1.09
CA SER A 91 -1.13 -4.64 0.24
C SER A 91 -2.49 -5.08 0.78
N MET A 92 -3.53 -5.00 -0.06
CA MET A 92 -4.87 -5.46 0.29
C MET A 92 -4.90 -6.94 0.64
N CYS A 93 -4.35 -7.79 -0.23
CA CYS A 93 -4.27 -9.23 0.01
C CYS A 93 -3.50 -9.55 1.30
N LEU A 94 -2.40 -8.85 1.55
CA LEU A 94 -1.58 -9.06 2.75
C LEU A 94 -2.34 -8.66 4.02
N ILE A 95 -2.99 -7.49 4.05
CA ILE A 95 -3.78 -7.06 5.22
C ILE A 95 -4.90 -8.06 5.51
N VAL A 96 -5.65 -8.45 4.48
CA VAL A 96 -6.77 -9.41 4.62
C VAL A 96 -6.25 -10.75 5.14
N LEU A 97 -5.16 -11.27 4.56
CA LEU A 97 -4.55 -12.54 4.96
C LEU A 97 -4.07 -12.51 6.41
N ILE A 98 -3.33 -11.48 6.80
CA ILE A 98 -2.84 -11.31 8.17
C ILE A 98 -4.01 -11.22 9.15
N SER A 99 -5.03 -10.42 8.81
CA SER A 99 -6.19 -10.23 9.68
C SER A 99 -7.00 -11.52 9.83
N LEU A 100 -7.13 -12.31 8.76
CA LEU A 100 -7.74 -13.63 8.77
C LEU A 100 -6.96 -14.60 9.68
N ILE A 101 -5.63 -14.70 9.51
CA ILE A 101 -4.79 -15.57 10.34
C ILE A 101 -4.88 -15.16 11.81
N MET A 102 -4.75 -13.88 12.10
CA MET A 102 -4.82 -13.36 13.47
C MET A 102 -6.20 -13.61 14.11
N SER A 103 -7.29 -13.38 13.36
CA SER A 103 -8.65 -13.68 13.80
C SER A 103 -8.86 -15.17 14.04
N PHE A 104 -8.26 -16.02 13.22
CA PHE A 104 -8.37 -17.47 13.35
C PHE A 104 -7.66 -17.98 14.61
N LEU A 105 -6.50 -17.39 14.93
CA LEU A 105 -5.69 -17.72 16.11
C LEU A 105 -6.19 -17.07 17.41
N ALA A 106 -7.10 -16.09 17.33
CA ALA A 106 -7.63 -15.42 18.49
C ALA A 106 -8.41 -16.40 19.41
N ILE A 107 -8.10 -16.33 20.71
CA ILE A 107 -8.70 -17.19 21.74
C ILE A 107 -10.19 -16.87 21.93
N HIS A 108 -10.56 -15.59 21.86
CA HIS A 108 -11.94 -15.12 21.97
C HIS A 108 -12.41 -14.65 20.59
N LYS A 109 -13.38 -15.38 20.03
CA LYS A 109 -13.96 -15.11 18.71
C LYS A 109 -15.36 -14.51 18.87
N GLU A 110 -15.41 -13.20 19.06
CA GLU A 110 -16.68 -12.46 19.08
C GLU A 110 -16.64 -11.33 18.07
N ILE A 111 -17.78 -11.13 17.40
CA ILE A 111 -17.97 -10.01 16.49
C ILE A 111 -18.24 -8.77 17.35
N THR A 112 -17.28 -7.85 17.34
CA THR A 112 -17.36 -6.61 18.12
C THR A 112 -18.12 -5.51 17.39
N PRO A 113 -18.68 -4.53 18.13
CA PRO A 113 -19.26 -3.33 17.53
C PRO A 113 -18.31 -2.59 16.57
N GLU A 114 -17.01 -2.52 16.88
CA GLU A 114 -16.02 -1.91 15.99
C GLU A 114 -15.88 -2.66 14.65
N ILE A 115 -15.97 -3.99 14.64
CA ILE A 115 -15.97 -4.79 13.39
C ILE A 115 -17.25 -4.49 12.59
N VAL A 116 -18.41 -4.48 13.25
CA VAL A 116 -19.70 -4.17 12.63
C VAL A 116 -19.69 -2.77 12.02
N ALA A 117 -19.13 -1.78 12.70
CA ALA A 117 -19.03 -0.41 12.20
C ALA A 117 -18.23 -0.29 10.89
N ARG A 118 -17.36 -1.26 10.59
CA ARG A 118 -16.61 -1.31 9.31
C ARG A 118 -17.25 -2.20 8.26
N ALA A 119 -18.33 -2.88 8.58
CA ALA A 119 -19.04 -3.80 7.70
C ALA A 119 -20.31 -3.20 7.07
N TYR A 120 -20.78 -2.04 7.54
CA TYR A 120 -21.98 -1.39 7.02
C TYR A 120 -21.64 -0.01 6.44
N PRO A 121 -21.26 0.04 5.14
CA PRO A 121 -20.88 1.30 4.51
C PRO A 121 -22.08 2.25 4.34
N SER A 122 -21.79 3.54 4.40
CA SER A 122 -22.69 4.63 4.03
C SER A 122 -22.05 5.48 2.94
N LEU A 123 -22.88 6.18 2.15
CA LEU A 123 -22.38 7.09 1.12
C LEU A 123 -21.54 8.25 1.72
N SER A 124 -21.75 8.58 3.00
CA SER A 124 -20.95 9.57 3.72
C SER A 124 -19.46 9.24 3.74
N TYR A 125 -19.09 7.96 3.73
CA TYR A 125 -17.68 7.55 3.67
C TYR A 125 -17.01 7.91 2.35
N PHE A 126 -17.75 7.91 1.24
CA PHE A 126 -17.22 8.44 -0.02
C PHE A 126 -16.86 9.93 0.10
N LEU A 127 -17.71 10.74 0.74
CA LEU A 127 -17.43 12.16 0.96
C LEU A 127 -16.24 12.38 1.90
N ILE A 128 -16.14 11.59 2.96
CA ILE A 128 -14.98 11.61 3.87
C ILE A 128 -13.72 11.26 3.08
N GLY A 129 -13.71 10.15 2.34
CA GLY A 129 -12.59 9.73 1.50
C GLY A 129 -12.22 10.79 0.44
N LEU A 130 -13.21 11.45 -0.15
CA LEU A 130 -13.03 12.54 -1.11
C LEU A 130 -12.32 13.74 -0.47
N PHE A 131 -12.84 14.29 0.62
CA PHE A 131 -12.24 15.47 1.25
C PHE A 131 -10.89 15.16 1.90
N SER A 132 -10.78 14.01 2.58
CA SER A 132 -9.52 13.58 3.18
C SER A 132 -8.47 13.27 2.10
N GLY A 133 -8.83 12.59 1.01
CA GLY A 133 -7.92 12.35 -0.11
C GLY A 133 -7.41 13.63 -0.75
N GLY A 134 -8.27 14.63 -0.91
CA GLY A 134 -7.88 15.95 -1.39
C GLY A 134 -6.91 16.65 -0.43
N ALA A 135 -7.17 16.58 0.87
CA ALA A 135 -6.29 17.11 1.90
C ALA A 135 -4.92 16.40 1.91
N VAL A 136 -4.88 15.07 1.83
CA VAL A 136 -3.64 14.29 1.73
C VAL A 136 -2.85 14.69 0.47
N ALA A 137 -3.50 14.68 -0.70
CA ALA A 137 -2.84 15.00 -1.96
C ALA A 137 -2.28 16.44 -1.94
N PHE A 138 -3.00 17.38 -1.35
CA PHE A 138 -2.56 18.76 -1.20
C PHE A 138 -1.44 18.94 -0.16
N ALA A 139 -1.49 18.22 0.95
CA ALA A 139 -0.45 18.22 1.98
C ALA A 139 0.86 17.58 1.48
N MET A 140 0.75 16.53 0.67
CA MET A 140 1.91 15.83 0.09
C MET A 140 2.75 16.73 -0.83
N VAL A 141 2.09 17.61 -1.59
CA VAL A 141 2.77 18.53 -2.53
C VAL A 141 3.24 19.82 -1.86
N ARG A 142 2.97 20.00 -0.56
CA ARG A 142 3.43 21.15 0.23
C ARG A 142 4.28 20.68 1.41
N PRO A 143 5.60 20.91 1.39
CA PRO A 143 6.50 20.47 2.46
C PRO A 143 6.07 20.93 3.86
N SER A 144 5.57 22.17 3.99
CA SER A 144 5.09 22.74 5.25
C SER A 144 3.83 22.10 5.82
N LEU A 145 3.11 21.29 5.05
CA LEU A 145 1.89 20.61 5.50
C LEU A 145 2.09 19.10 5.64
N SER A 146 3.26 18.56 5.24
CA SER A 146 3.52 17.12 5.31
C SER A 146 3.46 16.57 6.74
N GLU A 147 3.70 17.38 7.78
CA GLU A 147 3.57 16.98 9.18
C GLU A 147 2.11 16.74 9.61
N THR A 148 1.12 17.25 8.85
CA THR A 148 -0.31 17.06 9.13
C THR A 148 -0.89 15.77 8.55
N LEU A 149 -0.11 15.06 7.72
CA LEU A 149 -0.52 13.83 7.03
C LEU A 149 -1.04 12.73 7.97
N PRO A 150 -0.48 12.50 9.18
CA PRO A 150 -1.00 11.48 10.11
C PRO A 150 -2.47 11.71 10.48
N GLY A 151 -2.87 12.95 10.77
CA GLY A 151 -4.26 13.28 11.13
C GLY A 151 -5.24 13.10 9.98
N VAL A 152 -4.80 13.36 8.75
CA VAL A 152 -5.63 13.13 7.56
C VAL A 152 -5.71 11.63 7.24
N ALA A 153 -4.60 10.90 7.38
CA ALA A 153 -4.56 9.46 7.19
C ALA A 153 -5.52 8.71 8.13
N ILE A 154 -5.70 9.21 9.35
CA ILE A 154 -6.64 8.66 10.32
C ILE A 154 -8.09 8.66 9.79
N SER A 155 -8.47 9.75 9.13
CA SER A 155 -9.84 9.94 8.63
C SER A 155 -10.18 9.04 7.44
N VAL A 156 -9.16 8.55 6.74
CA VAL A 156 -9.29 7.83 5.46
C VAL A 156 -9.54 6.33 5.66
N SER A 157 -9.21 5.80 6.84
CA SER A 157 -9.55 4.44 7.33
C SER A 157 -9.56 3.33 6.26
N LEU A 158 -8.40 3.03 5.66
CA LEU A 158 -8.26 1.98 4.64
C LEU A 158 -7.94 0.61 5.22
N ILE A 159 -7.10 0.57 6.26
CA ILE A 159 -6.64 -0.69 6.88
C ILE A 159 -7.77 -1.33 7.69
N PRO A 160 -8.52 -0.60 8.54
CA PRO A 160 -9.59 -1.21 9.32
C PRO A 160 -10.68 -1.92 8.51
N PRO A 161 -11.22 -1.40 7.38
CA PRO A 161 -12.17 -2.17 6.58
C PRO A 161 -11.54 -3.41 5.93
N LEU A 162 -10.26 -3.37 5.53
CA LEU A 162 -9.56 -4.56 5.04
C LEU A 162 -9.33 -5.60 6.15
N SER A 163 -9.03 -5.15 7.36
CA SER A 163 -8.92 -6.03 8.52
C SER A 163 -10.27 -6.62 8.93
N ALA A 164 -11.34 -5.81 8.94
CA ALA A 164 -12.70 -6.26 9.16
C ALA A 164 -13.16 -7.27 8.09
N LEU A 165 -12.74 -7.09 6.83
CA LEU A 165 -12.94 -8.08 5.77
C LEU A 165 -12.26 -9.42 6.10
N GLY A 166 -10.98 -9.40 6.49
CA GLY A 166 -10.26 -10.62 6.89
C GLY A 166 -10.88 -11.32 8.10
N ILE A 167 -11.31 -10.54 9.10
CA ILE A 167 -12.05 -11.05 10.27
C ILE A 167 -13.38 -11.67 9.82
N ALA A 168 -14.21 -10.95 9.06
CA ALA A 168 -15.51 -11.45 8.60
C ALA A 168 -15.39 -12.76 7.80
N ILE A 169 -14.37 -12.89 6.95
CA ILE A 169 -14.07 -14.15 6.25
C ILE A 169 -13.74 -15.27 7.25
N SER A 170 -12.95 -15.00 8.29
CA SER A 170 -12.64 -15.97 9.35
C SER A 170 -13.88 -16.43 10.13
N PHE A 171 -14.94 -15.62 10.19
CA PHE A 171 -16.21 -15.93 10.85
C PHE A 171 -17.26 -16.50 9.89
N PHE A 172 -16.95 -16.65 8.59
CA PHE A 172 -17.89 -17.01 7.54
C PHE A 172 -19.08 -16.04 7.38
N GLU A 173 -18.92 -14.79 7.83
CA GLU A 173 -19.93 -13.72 7.77
C GLU A 173 -19.82 -12.96 6.43
N TRP A 174 -20.31 -13.58 5.36
CA TRP A 174 -20.17 -13.04 4.00
C TRP A 174 -20.82 -11.67 3.79
N ASN A 175 -21.94 -11.40 4.46
CA ASN A 175 -22.60 -10.09 4.39
C ASN A 175 -21.68 -8.99 4.93
N MET A 176 -21.03 -9.25 6.05
CA MET A 176 -20.08 -8.31 6.65
C MET A 176 -18.82 -8.17 5.80
N ALA A 177 -18.33 -9.27 5.21
CA ALA A 177 -17.19 -9.25 4.32
C ALA A 177 -17.45 -8.34 3.09
N VAL A 178 -18.58 -8.52 2.42
CA VAL A 178 -18.97 -7.68 1.27
C VAL A 178 -19.11 -6.22 1.66
N GLY A 179 -19.73 -5.94 2.79
CA GLY A 179 -19.89 -4.56 3.26
C GLY A 179 -18.56 -3.91 3.67
N ALA A 180 -17.65 -4.64 4.29
CA ALA A 180 -16.31 -4.16 4.62
C ALA A 180 -15.46 -3.88 3.37
N LEU A 181 -15.55 -4.76 2.36
CA LEU A 181 -14.95 -4.50 1.06
C LEU A 181 -15.58 -3.26 0.40
N GLY A 182 -16.90 -3.11 0.48
CA GLY A 182 -17.62 -1.93 -0.01
C GLY A 182 -17.14 -0.63 0.66
N LEU A 183 -16.96 -0.64 1.98
CA LEU A 183 -16.42 0.51 2.71
C LEU A 183 -15.00 0.87 2.26
N PHE A 184 -14.12 -0.13 2.11
CA PHE A 184 -12.79 0.07 1.57
C PHE A 184 -12.84 0.70 0.17
N LEU A 185 -13.70 0.18 -0.73
CA LEU A 185 -13.81 0.68 -2.10
C LEU A 185 -14.33 2.11 -2.17
N LEU A 186 -15.32 2.48 -1.36
CA LEU A 186 -15.83 3.86 -1.30
C LEU A 186 -14.74 4.84 -0.87
N ASN A 187 -13.98 4.49 0.18
CA ASN A 187 -12.84 5.30 0.64
C ASN A 187 -11.77 5.38 -0.45
N PHE A 188 -11.36 4.24 -1.00
CA PHE A 188 -10.35 4.13 -2.05
C PHE A 188 -10.69 5.00 -3.27
N ILE A 189 -11.91 4.86 -3.82
CA ILE A 189 -12.36 5.63 -4.97
C ILE A 189 -12.43 7.12 -4.63
N GLY A 190 -12.94 7.49 -3.46
CA GLY A 190 -12.99 8.88 -3.00
C GLY A 190 -11.60 9.51 -2.97
N ILE A 191 -10.61 8.81 -2.41
CA ILE A 191 -9.22 9.28 -2.33
C ILE A 191 -8.62 9.44 -3.71
N VAL A 192 -8.73 8.42 -4.55
CA VAL A 192 -8.18 8.44 -5.91
C VAL A 192 -8.79 9.61 -6.67
N PHE A 193 -10.12 9.75 -6.66
CA PHE A 193 -10.80 10.83 -7.37
C PHE A 193 -10.35 12.22 -6.88
N ALA A 194 -10.23 12.41 -5.57
CA ALA A 194 -9.77 13.68 -5.01
C ALA A 194 -8.30 13.98 -5.36
N ALA A 195 -7.42 12.98 -5.28
CA ALA A 195 -6.02 13.12 -5.62
C ALA A 195 -5.83 13.43 -7.11
N LEU A 196 -6.60 12.78 -7.99
CA LEU A 196 -6.67 13.11 -9.42
C LEU A 196 -7.02 14.57 -9.64
N PHE A 197 -8.06 15.05 -8.97
CA PHE A 197 -8.52 16.44 -9.07
C PHE A 197 -7.44 17.43 -8.61
N VAL A 198 -6.81 17.18 -7.45
CA VAL A 198 -5.74 18.04 -6.92
C VAL A 198 -4.53 18.07 -7.85
N PHE A 199 -4.02 16.90 -8.27
CA PHE A 199 -2.86 16.83 -9.15
C PHE A 199 -3.12 17.41 -10.54
N ALA A 200 -4.34 17.27 -11.08
CA ALA A 200 -4.76 17.90 -12.33
C ALA A 200 -4.78 19.43 -12.22
N ILE A 201 -5.40 19.99 -11.18
CA ILE A 201 -5.44 21.44 -10.93
C ILE A 201 -4.03 22.02 -10.77
N LEU A 202 -3.15 21.30 -10.09
CA LEU A 202 -1.77 21.72 -9.86
C LEU A 202 -0.86 21.44 -11.06
N ARG A 203 -1.40 20.94 -12.18
CA ARG A 203 -0.70 20.70 -13.44
C ARG A 203 0.51 19.78 -13.27
N PHE A 204 0.33 18.65 -12.58
CA PHE A 204 1.38 17.64 -12.44
C PHE A 204 1.69 16.89 -13.74
N TYR A 205 0.91 17.05 -14.81
CA TYR A 205 1.25 16.53 -16.14
C TYR A 205 2.62 17.04 -16.67
N GLU A 206 3.12 18.17 -16.16
CA GLU A 206 4.41 18.79 -16.56
C GLU A 206 5.66 18.04 -16.06
N VAL A 207 5.51 17.11 -15.10
CA VAL A 207 6.64 16.38 -14.47
C VAL A 207 6.82 14.97 -15.00
N LYS A 208 6.21 14.64 -16.15
CA LYS A 208 6.27 13.30 -16.75
C LYS A 208 7.69 12.73 -16.86
N GLU A 209 8.64 13.57 -17.28
CA GLU A 209 10.04 13.18 -17.43
C GLU A 209 10.68 12.72 -16.11
N ALA A 210 10.33 13.35 -14.98
CA ALA A 210 10.84 12.95 -13.67
C ALA A 210 10.31 11.57 -13.26
N ILE A 211 9.03 11.30 -13.53
CA ILE A 211 8.43 9.97 -13.28
C ILE A 211 9.09 8.91 -14.16
N ASP A 212 9.24 9.18 -15.46
CA ASP A 212 9.85 8.24 -16.40
C ASP A 212 11.30 7.91 -16.02
N LYS A 213 12.05 8.89 -15.51
CA LYS A 213 13.41 8.68 -14.99
C LYS A 213 13.41 7.75 -13.78
N ASN A 214 12.52 7.96 -12.83
CA ASN A 214 12.44 7.14 -11.61
C ASN A 214 12.05 5.69 -11.91
N ILE A 215 11.06 5.48 -12.80
CA ILE A 215 10.67 4.13 -13.23
C ILE A 215 11.83 3.41 -13.92
N ARG A 216 12.54 4.09 -14.83
CA ARG A 216 13.70 3.49 -15.51
C ARG A 216 14.84 3.16 -14.54
N ALA A 217 15.05 3.99 -13.51
CA ALA A 217 16.04 3.71 -12.48
C ALA A 217 15.66 2.47 -11.67
N GLU A 218 14.40 2.38 -11.24
CA GLU A 218 13.88 1.21 -10.51
C GLU A 218 13.93 -0.08 -11.36
N GLU A 219 13.56 0.00 -12.65
CA GLU A 219 13.66 -1.13 -13.59
C GLU A 219 15.11 -1.62 -13.75
N ARG A 220 16.10 -0.72 -13.73
CA ARG A 220 17.52 -1.10 -13.79
C ARG A 220 17.96 -1.84 -12.53
N VAL A 221 17.61 -1.32 -11.36
CA VAL A 221 17.94 -1.95 -10.07
C VAL A 221 17.31 -3.35 -10.00
N MET A 222 16.02 -3.50 -10.34
CA MET A 222 15.35 -4.80 -10.35
C MET A 222 16.00 -5.80 -11.32
N LEU A 223 16.48 -5.34 -12.49
CA LEU A 223 17.19 -6.20 -13.44
C LEU A 223 18.56 -6.62 -12.91
N GLU A 224 19.28 -5.74 -12.21
CA GLU A 224 20.56 -6.06 -11.57
C GLU A 224 20.37 -7.09 -10.44
N GLU A 225 19.42 -6.87 -9.53
CA GLU A 225 19.07 -7.83 -8.47
C GLU A 225 18.65 -9.19 -9.02
N LYS A 226 17.87 -9.21 -10.12
CA LYS A 226 17.48 -10.46 -10.76
C LYS A 226 18.68 -11.19 -11.34
N ARG A 227 19.62 -10.47 -11.98
CA ARG A 227 20.84 -11.05 -12.52
C ARG A 227 21.75 -11.59 -11.42
N GLU A 228 21.81 -10.95 -10.26
CA GLU A 228 22.54 -11.47 -9.10
C GLU A 228 21.92 -12.76 -8.58
N LYS A 229 20.60 -12.80 -8.35
CA LYS A 229 19.89 -14.02 -7.93
C LYS A 229 20.02 -15.17 -8.94
N ASP A 230 19.96 -14.85 -10.23
CA ASP A 230 20.14 -15.85 -11.29
C ASP A 230 21.59 -16.40 -11.29
N LYS A 231 22.60 -15.57 -10.99
CA LYS A 231 23.99 -16.02 -10.80
C LYS A 231 24.14 -16.92 -9.59
N GLU A 232 23.60 -16.53 -8.43
CA GLU A 232 23.64 -17.34 -7.21
C GLU A 232 23.02 -18.73 -7.43
N LYS A 233 21.87 -18.79 -8.11
CA LYS A 233 21.24 -20.06 -8.48
C LYS A 233 22.08 -20.90 -9.42
N ILE A 234 22.76 -20.27 -10.40
CA ILE A 234 23.67 -20.99 -11.30
C ILE A 234 24.85 -21.57 -10.52
N GLU A 235 25.46 -20.80 -9.61
CA GLU A 235 26.55 -21.28 -8.75
C GLU A 235 26.12 -22.45 -7.85
N GLU A 236 24.90 -22.38 -7.30
CA GLU A 236 24.31 -23.48 -6.51
C GLU A 236 24.14 -24.74 -7.37
N ILE A 237 23.59 -24.61 -8.58
CA ILE A 237 23.41 -25.73 -9.53
C ILE A 237 24.77 -26.32 -9.93
N GLU A 238 25.77 -25.49 -10.24
CA GLU A 238 27.12 -25.95 -10.59
C GLU A 238 27.76 -26.75 -9.47
N LYS A 239 27.60 -26.30 -8.21
CA LYS A 239 28.05 -27.02 -7.03
C LYS A 239 27.36 -28.38 -6.90
N THR A 240 26.03 -28.43 -7.02
CA THR A 240 25.27 -29.69 -6.97
C THR A 240 25.67 -30.66 -8.09
N VAL A 241 25.88 -30.15 -9.31
CA VAL A 241 26.33 -30.98 -10.45
C VAL A 241 27.74 -31.52 -10.22
N LYS A 242 28.65 -30.72 -9.65
CA LYS A 242 30.01 -31.15 -9.33
C LYS A 242 30.00 -32.25 -8.26
N GLU A 243 29.25 -32.07 -7.17
CA GLU A 243 29.06 -33.07 -6.11
C GLU A 243 28.48 -34.38 -6.67
N ALA A 244 27.45 -34.30 -7.51
CA ALA A 244 26.87 -35.47 -8.17
C ALA A 244 27.87 -36.17 -9.12
N THR A 245 28.70 -35.41 -9.82
CA THR A 245 29.71 -35.96 -10.74
C THR A 245 30.85 -36.64 -9.99
N GLU A 246 31.30 -36.08 -8.87
CA GLU A 246 32.29 -36.68 -7.97
C GLU A 246 31.74 -37.97 -7.36
N PHE A 247 30.51 -37.96 -6.86
CA PHE A 247 29.83 -39.16 -6.36
C PHE A 247 29.73 -40.28 -7.41
N LEU A 248 29.40 -39.93 -8.67
CA LEU A 248 29.35 -40.92 -9.77
C LEU A 248 30.73 -41.47 -10.13
N LYS A 249 31.80 -40.66 -10.03
CA LYS A 249 33.19 -41.11 -10.24
C LYS A 249 33.64 -42.06 -9.13
N GLU A 250 33.36 -41.76 -7.87
CA GLU A 250 33.65 -42.64 -6.73
C GLU A 250 32.94 -43.99 -6.88
N LYS A 251 31.65 -43.98 -7.24
CA LYS A 251 30.87 -45.21 -7.47
C LYS A 251 31.36 -46.04 -8.66
N LYS A 252 31.97 -45.41 -9.68
CA LYS A 252 32.58 -46.11 -10.83
C LYS A 252 33.97 -46.69 -10.52
N ASN A 253 34.74 -46.05 -9.65
CA ASN A 253 36.10 -46.46 -9.31
C ASN A 253 36.18 -47.45 -8.12
N GLY A 254 35.08 -47.65 -7.40
CA GLY A 254 34.96 -48.64 -6.31
C GLY A 254 34.56 -50.06 -6.73
N LYS A 255 34.96 -50.51 -7.93
CA LYS A 255 34.91 -51.92 -8.36
C LYS A 255 36.31 -52.50 -8.46
#